data_AF-A0A1A6HN58-F1
#
_entry.id   AF-A0A1A6HN58-F1
#
_cell.length_a   1.000
_cell.length_b   1.000
_cell.length_c   1.000
_cell.angle_alpha   90.00
_cell.angle_beta   90.00
_cell.angle_gamma   90.00
#
_symmetry.space_group_name_H-M   'P 1'
#
loop_
_entity.id
_entity.type
_entity.pdbx_description
1 polymer ?
#
loop_
_entity_poly.entity_id
_entity_poly.type
_entity_poly.pdbx_seq_one_letter_code
_entity_poly.pdbx_strand_id
1 'polypeptide(L)'
;MSQQLQKAHGSGGSVNVSVQTFTGNSLAGLSLDLRNPVLAGAISKPTLRAVPRNVVTLGDQVTFFCEGPLEAKEYHLYKEGSPDYLVPTTLLETENKATFSISPVEWNNAGHYWCNYTNTNGISEKSDFLELVVTGKLRKPMIWAHPSSVITLRSPVTIWCEVPLETLMYVIYKEGSPESWDQKIQIDHNNKAKLTIPSVTQLQAGRYHCYSYTSAGWSERSDTLELVVTGKRTLRNLSIKCHSQDKVALAVSPFKG
;
A
#
# COMPACT_ATOMS: atom_id res chain seq x y z
N MET A 1 -19.64 -9.48 -62.91
CA MET A 1 -18.89 -8.23 -62.62
C MET A 1 -19.53 -7.67 -61.36
N SER A 2 -18.99 -7.79 -60.16
CA SER A 2 -17.60 -7.62 -59.73
C SER A 2 -17.29 -8.54 -58.54
N GLN A 3 -16.07 -9.08 -58.51
CA GLN A 3 -15.47 -9.74 -57.34
C GLN A 3 -14.71 -8.66 -56.55
N GLN A 4 -14.80 -8.68 -55.22
CA GLN A 4 -13.79 -8.04 -54.37
C GLN A 4 -13.05 -9.12 -53.58
N LEU A 5 -11.73 -9.11 -53.76
CA LEU A 5 -10.72 -9.90 -53.06
C LEU A 5 -10.06 -9.01 -52.01
N GLN A 6 -9.90 -9.51 -50.78
CA GLN A 6 -8.89 -9.04 -49.85
C GLN A 6 -7.98 -10.22 -49.45
N LYS A 7 -6.66 -10.00 -49.64
CA LYS A 7 -5.50 -10.80 -49.19
C LYS A 7 -5.09 -10.25 -47.80
N ALA A 8 -4.43 -10.90 -46.84
CA ALA A 8 -3.71 -12.16 -46.63
C ALA A 8 -3.72 -12.36 -45.07
N HIS A 9 -3.37 -13.47 -44.43
CA HIS A 9 -2.06 -14.13 -44.39
C HIS A 9 -2.25 -15.49 -43.69
N GLY A 10 -1.65 -16.56 -44.22
CA GLY A 10 -1.81 -17.91 -43.68
C GLY A 10 -0.90 -18.22 -42.50
N SER A 11 -1.41 -19.05 -41.58
CA SER A 11 -0.75 -20.28 -41.12
C SER A 11 -1.81 -21.29 -40.63
N GLY A 12 -2.06 -22.30 -41.46
CA GLY A 12 -2.39 -23.68 -41.05
C GLY A 12 -3.76 -24.00 -40.45
N GLY A 13 -4.78 -24.21 -41.28
CA GLY A 13 -6.00 -24.95 -40.90
C GLY A 13 -7.08 -24.89 -41.97
N SER A 14 -7.35 -26.01 -42.65
CA SER A 14 -8.19 -26.13 -43.85
C SER A 14 -9.62 -25.58 -43.67
N VAL A 15 -10.05 -24.63 -44.52
CA VAL A 15 -11.45 -24.21 -44.65
C VAL A 15 -12.03 -24.87 -45.89
N ASN A 16 -12.92 -25.85 -45.70
CA ASN A 16 -13.71 -26.41 -46.80
C ASN A 16 -14.86 -25.45 -47.11
N VAL A 17 -14.84 -24.86 -48.30
CA VAL A 17 -15.97 -24.10 -48.85
C VAL A 17 -16.73 -25.01 -49.80
N SER A 18 -17.86 -25.56 -49.36
CA SER A 18 -18.79 -26.29 -50.21
C SER A 18 -19.81 -25.33 -50.82
N VAL A 19 -19.78 -25.18 -52.14
CA VAL A 19 -20.82 -24.49 -52.91
C VAL A 19 -21.89 -25.52 -53.23
N GLN A 20 -23.10 -25.34 -52.70
CA GLN A 20 -24.26 -26.14 -53.09
C GLN A 20 -25.23 -25.30 -53.93
N THR A 21 -25.36 -25.65 -55.20
CA THR A 21 -26.44 -25.20 -56.09
C THR A 21 -27.68 -26.04 -55.83
N PHE A 22 -28.79 -25.41 -55.44
CA PHE A 22 -30.09 -26.08 -55.37
C PHE A 22 -30.92 -25.76 -56.61
N THR A 23 -31.15 -26.78 -57.44
CA THR A 23 -32.20 -26.82 -58.46
C THR A 23 -33.22 -27.88 -58.04
N GLY A 24 -34.49 -27.48 -57.89
CA GLY A 24 -35.60 -28.44 -57.95
C GLY A 24 -36.52 -28.47 -56.73
N ASN A 25 -37.80 -28.20 -56.99
CA ASN A 25 -38.96 -28.25 -56.09
C ASN A 25 -39.14 -29.60 -55.40
N SER A 26 -39.47 -29.57 -54.09
CA SER A 26 -40.32 -30.58 -53.45
C SER A 26 -40.98 -30.00 -52.21
N LEU A 27 -42.31 -30.10 -52.15
CA LEU A 27 -43.15 -29.76 -51.01
C LEU A 27 -43.29 -30.99 -50.12
N ALA A 28 -42.65 -31.03 -48.96
CA ALA A 28 -43.03 -31.94 -47.87
C ALA A 28 -42.43 -31.51 -46.52
N GLY A 29 -43.31 -31.22 -45.55
CA GLY A 29 -43.05 -31.43 -44.12
C GLY A 29 -42.36 -30.31 -43.36
N LEU A 30 -43.11 -29.29 -42.93
CA LEU A 30 -42.71 -28.46 -41.79
C LEU A 30 -42.95 -29.27 -40.50
N SER A 31 -41.92 -29.91 -39.95
CA SER A 31 -41.91 -30.31 -38.55
C SER A 31 -41.52 -29.11 -37.71
N LEU A 32 -42.49 -28.49 -37.05
CA LEU A 32 -42.23 -27.49 -36.01
C LEU A 32 -41.83 -28.24 -34.74
N ASP A 33 -40.55 -28.60 -34.64
CA ASP A 33 -39.95 -28.92 -33.34
C ASP A 33 -39.92 -27.62 -32.52
N LEU A 34 -41.02 -27.36 -31.80
CA LEU A 34 -41.06 -26.34 -30.76
C LEU A 34 -40.21 -26.85 -29.57
N ARG A 35 -38.89 -26.85 -29.74
CA ARG A 35 -37.96 -26.87 -28.61
C ARG A 35 -38.16 -25.55 -27.89
N ASN A 36 -39.03 -25.57 -26.89
CA ASN A 36 -39.06 -24.54 -25.86
C ASN A 36 -37.65 -24.56 -25.25
N PRO A 37 -36.79 -23.55 -25.46
CA PRO A 37 -35.58 -23.48 -24.68
C PRO A 37 -36.05 -23.32 -23.24
N VAL A 38 -35.80 -24.34 -22.41
CA VAL A 38 -35.85 -24.16 -20.96
C VAL A 38 -35.07 -22.90 -20.70
N LEU A 39 -35.74 -21.88 -20.17
CA LEU A 39 -35.13 -20.62 -19.81
C LEU A 39 -34.10 -20.96 -18.73
N ALA A 40 -32.87 -21.26 -19.13
CA ALA A 40 -31.75 -21.38 -18.21
C ALA A 40 -31.71 -20.02 -17.51
N GLY A 41 -32.06 -20.00 -16.22
CA GLY A 41 -32.16 -18.77 -15.44
C GLY A 41 -30.88 -17.97 -15.64
N ALA A 42 -31.01 -16.77 -16.17
CA ALA A 42 -29.87 -15.90 -16.43
C ALA A 42 -29.12 -15.67 -15.12
N ILE A 43 -27.83 -15.96 -15.10
CA ILE A 43 -27.00 -15.78 -13.91
C ILE A 43 -26.86 -14.27 -13.65
N SER A 44 -27.51 -13.77 -12.60
CA SER A 44 -27.49 -12.34 -12.27
C SER A 44 -26.15 -11.93 -11.65
N LYS A 45 -25.66 -10.72 -11.98
CA LYS A 45 -24.48 -10.17 -11.31
C LYS A 45 -24.74 -9.91 -9.81
N PRO A 46 -23.76 -10.11 -8.92
CA PRO A 46 -23.91 -9.81 -7.51
C PRO A 46 -23.83 -8.31 -7.21
N THR A 47 -24.24 -7.94 -6.00
CA THR A 47 -24.11 -6.57 -5.47
C THR A 47 -22.99 -6.50 -4.43
N LEU A 48 -22.06 -5.55 -4.58
CA LEU A 48 -20.97 -5.31 -3.65
C LEU A 48 -21.22 -4.06 -2.81
N ARG A 49 -21.03 -4.14 -1.50
CA ARG A 49 -21.18 -3.03 -0.55
C ARG A 49 -20.03 -3.04 0.46
N ALA A 50 -19.73 -1.89 1.06
CA ALA A 50 -18.72 -1.76 2.12
C ALA A 50 -19.35 -1.17 3.38
N VAL A 51 -19.00 -1.73 4.54
CA VAL A 51 -19.48 -1.31 5.86
C VAL A 51 -18.26 -1.03 6.76
N PRO A 52 -18.26 0.08 7.52
CA PRO A 52 -19.34 1.07 7.68
C PRO A 52 -19.56 1.98 6.46
N ARG A 53 -18.52 2.18 5.63
CA ARG A 53 -18.55 2.97 4.39
C ARG A 53 -17.34 2.61 3.53
N ASN A 54 -17.30 3.08 2.29
CA ASN A 54 -16.16 2.89 1.39
C ASN A 54 -15.02 3.91 1.58
N VAL A 55 -15.15 4.85 2.52
CA VAL A 55 -14.10 5.80 2.91
C VAL A 55 -13.64 5.49 4.33
N VAL A 56 -12.46 4.90 4.49
CA VAL A 56 -12.04 4.27 5.75
C VAL A 56 -10.74 4.90 6.24
N THR A 57 -10.56 5.02 7.56
CA THR A 57 -9.32 5.58 8.11
C THR A 57 -8.24 4.49 8.17
N LEU A 58 -6.98 4.89 7.98
CA LEU A 58 -5.83 4.03 8.23
C LEU A 58 -5.91 3.41 9.64
N GLY A 59 -5.75 2.09 9.74
CA GLY A 59 -5.82 1.34 11.00
C GLY A 59 -7.22 0.88 11.41
N ASP A 60 -8.29 1.41 10.80
CA ASP A 60 -9.67 0.95 11.03
C ASP A 60 -9.92 -0.41 10.34
N GLN A 61 -11.13 -0.94 10.46
CA GLN A 61 -11.60 -2.12 9.73
C GLN A 61 -12.64 -1.74 8.68
N VAL A 62 -12.62 -2.43 7.55
CA VAL A 62 -13.71 -2.44 6.57
C VAL A 62 -14.16 -3.86 6.27
N THR A 63 -15.47 -4.03 6.11
CA THR A 63 -16.06 -5.30 5.69
C THR A 63 -16.83 -5.10 4.39
N PHE A 64 -16.45 -5.86 3.38
CA PHE A 64 -17.17 -5.95 2.12
C PHE A 64 -18.26 -7.03 2.22
N PHE A 65 -19.44 -6.70 1.71
CA PHE A 65 -20.57 -7.62 1.56
C PHE A 65 -20.79 -7.86 0.07
N CYS A 66 -20.65 -9.10 -0.36
CA CYS A 66 -21.06 -9.54 -1.69
C CYS A 66 -22.36 -10.32 -1.57
N GLU A 67 -23.43 -9.81 -2.18
CA GLU A 67 -24.79 -10.37 -2.13
C GLU A 67 -25.17 -10.93 -3.49
N GLY A 68 -25.57 -12.21 -3.51
CA GLY A 68 -25.98 -12.94 -4.70
C GLY A 68 -27.42 -13.49 -4.58
N PRO A 69 -27.96 -14.12 -5.63
CA PRO A 69 -29.24 -14.82 -5.56
C PRO A 69 -29.16 -16.10 -4.71
N LEU A 70 -30.31 -16.74 -4.46
CA LEU A 70 -30.44 -17.93 -3.60
C LEU A 70 -29.53 -19.11 -4.00
N GLU A 71 -29.16 -19.21 -5.27
CA GLU A 71 -28.37 -20.30 -5.80
C GLU A 71 -26.85 -20.06 -5.69
N ALA A 72 -26.42 -18.89 -5.23
CA ALA A 72 -25.01 -18.51 -5.13
C ALA A 72 -24.31 -19.21 -3.95
N LYS A 73 -23.08 -19.71 -4.17
CA LYS A 73 -22.34 -20.48 -3.15
C LYS A 73 -20.93 -19.97 -2.90
N GLU A 74 -20.07 -19.97 -3.91
CA GLU A 74 -18.65 -19.64 -3.71
C GLU A 74 -18.39 -18.22 -4.17
N TYR A 75 -18.16 -17.32 -3.23
CA TYR A 75 -17.94 -15.91 -3.51
C TYR A 75 -16.44 -15.58 -3.48
N HIS A 76 -16.01 -14.75 -4.43
CA HIS A 76 -14.66 -14.22 -4.46
C HIS A 76 -14.69 -12.70 -4.58
N LEU A 77 -13.83 -12.03 -3.83
CA LEU A 77 -13.64 -10.59 -3.91
C LEU A 77 -12.28 -10.28 -4.53
N TYR A 78 -12.27 -9.47 -5.57
CA TYR A 78 -11.07 -9.10 -6.32
C TYR A 78 -10.75 -7.63 -6.08
N LYS A 79 -9.45 -7.30 -6.16
CA LYS A 79 -8.92 -5.95 -6.15
C LYS A 79 -8.16 -5.69 -7.45
N GLU A 80 -8.36 -4.52 -8.04
CA GLU A 80 -7.59 -4.09 -9.20
C GLU A 80 -6.08 -4.09 -8.91
N GLY A 81 -5.29 -4.66 -9.82
CA GLY A 81 -3.84 -4.75 -9.68
C GLY A 81 -3.32 -5.82 -8.70
N SER A 82 -4.20 -6.55 -8.01
CA SER A 82 -3.84 -7.71 -7.19
C SER A 82 -3.83 -8.99 -8.04
N PRO A 83 -2.79 -9.83 -7.97
CA PRO A 83 -2.80 -11.14 -8.64
C PRO A 83 -3.78 -12.11 -7.97
N ASP A 84 -4.02 -11.93 -6.67
CA ASP A 84 -4.86 -12.81 -5.85
C ASP A 84 -6.21 -12.16 -5.51
N TYR A 85 -7.18 -13.02 -5.18
CA TYR A 85 -8.49 -12.66 -4.66
C TYR A 85 -8.58 -12.94 -3.16
N LEU A 86 -9.47 -12.22 -2.49
CA LEU A 86 -9.83 -12.44 -1.10
C LEU A 86 -10.91 -13.52 -1.02
N VAL A 87 -10.72 -14.46 -0.10
CA VAL A 87 -11.72 -15.47 0.27
C VAL A 87 -12.61 -14.95 1.41
N PRO A 88 -13.87 -15.40 1.51
CA PRO A 88 -14.79 -14.93 2.54
C PRO A 88 -14.25 -15.19 3.95
N THR A 89 -14.35 -14.19 4.82
CA THR A 89 -14.17 -14.37 6.27
C THR A 89 -15.35 -15.11 6.89
N THR A 90 -16.54 -14.93 6.32
CA THR A 90 -17.77 -15.62 6.73
C THR A 90 -18.69 -15.79 5.52
N LEU A 91 -19.25 -17.00 5.38
CA LEU A 91 -20.35 -17.28 4.47
C LEU A 91 -21.65 -17.26 5.28
N LEU A 92 -22.55 -16.36 4.91
CA LEU A 92 -23.88 -16.25 5.48
C LEU A 92 -24.87 -16.91 4.51
N GLU A 93 -24.84 -18.25 4.48
CA GLU A 93 -25.63 -19.06 3.55
C GLU A 93 -27.13 -18.75 3.62
N THR A 94 -27.65 -18.45 4.82
CA THR A 94 -29.06 -18.07 5.02
C THR A 94 -29.42 -16.70 4.43
N GLU A 95 -28.42 -15.87 4.12
CA GLU A 95 -28.61 -14.51 3.60
C GLU A 95 -28.12 -14.35 2.16
N ASN A 96 -27.61 -15.42 1.52
CA ASN A 96 -26.97 -15.39 0.20
C ASN A 96 -25.88 -14.31 0.11
N LYS A 97 -25.07 -14.23 1.17
CA LYS A 97 -24.04 -13.20 1.34
C LYS A 97 -22.72 -13.81 1.77
N ALA A 98 -21.65 -13.22 1.25
CA ALA A 98 -20.31 -13.43 1.74
C ALA A 98 -19.73 -12.12 2.27
N THR A 99 -19.02 -12.22 3.40
CA THR A 99 -18.33 -11.07 3.99
C THR A 99 -16.83 -11.23 3.89
N PHE A 100 -16.12 -10.15 3.56
CA PHE A 100 -14.66 -10.10 3.47
C PHE A 100 -14.17 -8.92 4.30
N SER A 101 -13.36 -9.19 5.32
CA SER A 101 -12.88 -8.14 6.22
C SER A 101 -11.40 -7.84 5.98
N ILE A 102 -11.06 -6.55 5.95
CA ILE A 102 -9.69 -6.04 5.98
C ILE A 102 -9.51 -5.30 7.30
N SER A 103 -8.58 -5.77 8.14
CA SER A 103 -8.27 -5.19 9.44
C SER A 103 -6.85 -5.56 9.86
N PRO A 104 -5.97 -4.58 10.15
CA PRO A 104 -6.17 -3.15 9.95
C PRO A 104 -6.17 -2.76 8.46
N VAL A 105 -6.88 -1.69 8.09
CA VAL A 105 -6.80 -1.09 6.76
C VAL A 105 -5.48 -0.33 6.60
N GLU A 106 -4.74 -0.68 5.57
CA GLU A 106 -3.51 -0.05 5.10
C GLU A 106 -3.75 0.74 3.81
N TRP A 107 -2.86 1.66 3.47
CA TRP A 107 -3.00 2.47 2.25
C TRP A 107 -2.99 1.63 0.96
N ASN A 108 -2.26 0.50 0.96
CA ASN A 108 -2.22 -0.43 -0.16
C ASN A 108 -3.59 -1.09 -0.46
N ASN A 109 -4.53 -1.02 0.49
CA ASN A 109 -5.89 -1.52 0.30
C ASN A 109 -6.76 -0.57 -0.53
N ALA A 110 -6.37 0.69 -0.70
CA ALA A 110 -7.12 1.61 -1.57
C ALA A 110 -7.20 1.09 -3.02
N GLY A 111 -8.33 1.34 -3.69
CA GLY A 111 -8.55 0.99 -5.09
C GLY A 111 -9.92 0.39 -5.38
N HIS A 112 -10.09 -0.14 -6.59
CA HIS A 112 -11.35 -0.71 -7.07
C HIS A 112 -11.48 -2.18 -6.71
N TYR A 113 -12.64 -2.55 -6.18
CA TYR A 113 -13.01 -3.90 -5.82
C TYR A 113 -14.25 -4.37 -6.60
N TRP A 114 -14.32 -5.65 -6.94
CA TRP A 114 -15.50 -6.30 -7.50
C TRP A 114 -15.61 -7.72 -6.97
N CYS A 115 -16.82 -8.27 -6.92
CA CYS A 115 -17.02 -9.66 -6.56
C CYS A 115 -17.74 -10.45 -7.66
N ASN A 116 -17.58 -11.76 -7.63
CA ASN A 116 -18.38 -12.73 -8.37
C ASN A 116 -18.78 -13.86 -7.42
N TYR A 117 -19.67 -14.73 -7.90
CA TYR A 117 -19.97 -15.98 -7.25
C TYR A 117 -20.02 -17.13 -8.25
N THR A 118 -19.93 -18.36 -7.76
CA THR A 118 -20.21 -19.56 -8.54
C THR A 118 -21.49 -20.24 -8.06
N ASN A 119 -22.22 -20.82 -9.01
CA ASN A 119 -23.33 -21.72 -8.74
C ASN A 119 -23.25 -22.96 -9.66
N THR A 120 -24.28 -23.80 -9.64
CA THR A 120 -24.34 -25.02 -10.47
C THR A 120 -24.32 -24.74 -11.97
N ASN A 121 -24.66 -23.52 -12.39
CA ASN A 121 -24.77 -23.12 -13.79
C ASN A 121 -23.51 -22.42 -14.30
N GLY A 122 -22.56 -22.08 -13.41
CA GLY A 122 -21.29 -21.45 -13.77
C GLY A 122 -20.91 -20.28 -12.87
N ILE A 123 -20.06 -19.41 -13.41
CA ILE A 123 -19.56 -18.21 -12.73
C ILE A 123 -20.43 -17.01 -13.14
N SER A 124 -20.78 -16.16 -12.18
CA SER A 124 -21.51 -14.92 -12.43
C SER A 124 -20.68 -13.89 -13.18
N GLU A 125 -21.37 -12.90 -13.76
CA GLU A 125 -20.72 -11.65 -14.13
C GLU A 125 -20.13 -10.94 -12.89
N LYS A 126 -19.23 -9.99 -13.13
CA LYS A 126 -18.66 -9.14 -12.08
C LYS A 126 -19.72 -8.18 -11.54
N SER A 127 -19.69 -7.91 -10.24
CA SER A 127 -20.42 -6.78 -9.67
C SER A 127 -19.97 -5.45 -10.28
N ASP A 128 -20.73 -4.39 -10.03
CA ASP A 128 -20.21 -3.03 -10.20
C ASP A 128 -19.01 -2.81 -9.27
N PHE A 129 -18.07 -1.96 -9.69
CA PHE A 129 -16.89 -1.67 -8.87
C PHE A 129 -17.25 -0.83 -7.66
N LEU A 130 -16.58 -1.12 -6.55
CA LEU A 130 -16.59 -0.30 -5.35
C LEU A 130 -15.18 0.26 -5.13
N GLU A 131 -15.05 1.58 -5.15
CA GLU A 131 -13.80 2.27 -4.84
C GLU A 131 -13.63 2.40 -3.32
N LEU A 132 -12.65 1.70 -2.75
CA LEU A 132 -12.24 1.88 -1.36
C LEU A 132 -11.23 3.03 -1.29
N VAL A 133 -11.60 4.08 -0.56
CA VAL A 133 -10.74 5.23 -0.30
C VAL A 133 -10.20 5.12 1.11
N VAL A 134 -8.88 5.12 1.25
CA VAL A 134 -8.20 5.16 2.55
C VAL A 134 -7.86 6.62 2.87
N THR A 135 -8.08 7.02 4.12
CA THR A 135 -7.86 8.38 4.62
C THR A 135 -7.06 8.34 5.92
N GLY A 136 -6.56 9.50 6.36
CA GLY A 136 -5.79 9.62 7.60
C GLY A 136 -4.39 10.15 7.34
N LYS A 137 -3.56 10.12 8.38
CA LYS A 137 -2.17 10.58 8.31
C LYS A 137 -1.23 9.40 8.42
N LEU A 138 -0.21 9.36 7.58
CA LEU A 138 0.92 8.48 7.78
C LEU A 138 1.57 8.80 9.12
N ARG A 139 1.85 7.78 9.93
CA ARG A 139 2.56 7.95 11.19
C ARG A 139 3.92 8.59 10.90
N LYS A 140 4.16 9.77 11.51
CA LYS A 140 5.46 10.44 11.41
C LYS A 140 6.56 9.53 12.01
N PRO A 141 7.76 9.46 11.40
CA PRO A 141 8.87 8.69 11.95
C PRO A 141 9.34 9.23 13.30
N MET A 142 9.95 8.35 14.11
CA MET A 142 10.56 8.74 15.38
C MET A 142 12.07 8.79 15.23
N ILE A 143 12.72 9.90 15.61
CA ILE A 143 14.16 10.11 15.48
C ILE A 143 14.83 10.25 16.86
N TRP A 144 16.00 9.64 17.05
CA TRP A 144 16.79 9.79 18.27
C TRP A 144 18.29 9.54 18.02
N ALA A 145 19.14 9.89 18.99
CA ALA A 145 20.58 9.61 18.95
C ALA A 145 20.97 8.61 20.04
N HIS A 146 21.94 7.75 19.73
CA HIS A 146 22.56 6.84 20.68
C HIS A 146 24.10 7.00 20.64
N PRO A 147 24.79 7.12 21.78
CA PRO A 147 24.27 6.99 23.15
C PRO A 147 23.51 8.22 23.69
N SER A 148 23.67 9.39 23.07
CA SER A 148 23.05 10.65 23.51
C SER A 148 22.95 11.66 22.35
N SER A 149 22.14 12.70 22.49
CA SER A 149 22.14 13.87 21.58
C SER A 149 23.24 14.87 21.91
N VAL A 150 23.89 14.75 23.07
CA VAL A 150 25.06 15.55 23.46
C VAL A 150 26.29 14.65 23.44
N ILE A 151 27.17 14.87 22.47
CA ILE A 151 28.31 13.99 22.17
C ILE A 151 29.62 14.76 22.24
N THR A 152 30.66 14.16 22.84
CA THR A 152 32.00 14.75 22.86
C THR A 152 32.69 14.64 21.49
N LEU A 153 33.48 15.64 21.14
CA LEU A 153 34.28 15.66 19.91
C LEU A 153 35.08 14.35 19.75
N ARG A 154 35.09 13.80 18.54
CA ARG A 154 35.71 12.51 18.16
C ARG A 154 35.06 11.25 18.75
N SER A 155 33.94 11.37 19.45
CA SER A 155 33.16 10.21 19.90
C SER A 155 32.21 9.72 18.79
N PRO A 156 31.86 8.43 18.79
CA PRO A 156 30.87 7.90 17.87
C PRO A 156 29.45 8.27 18.30
N VAL A 157 28.56 8.41 17.33
CA VAL A 157 27.11 8.51 17.55
C VAL A 157 26.38 7.81 16.42
N THR A 158 25.23 7.21 16.74
CA THR A 158 24.28 6.70 15.75
C THR A 158 22.98 7.47 15.88
N ILE A 159 22.54 8.08 14.79
CA ILE A 159 21.21 8.65 14.66
C ILE A 159 20.30 7.56 14.12
N TRP A 160 19.22 7.28 14.84
CA TRP A 160 18.23 6.29 14.50
C TRP A 160 16.94 6.96 14.04
N CYS A 161 16.27 6.34 13.09
CA CYS A 161 14.91 6.69 12.71
C CYS A 161 14.05 5.42 12.62
N GLU A 162 13.00 5.35 13.46
CA GLU A 162 12.00 4.28 13.43
C GLU A 162 10.88 4.68 12.47
N VAL A 163 10.67 3.84 11.46
CA VAL A 163 9.70 4.04 10.40
C VAL A 163 8.61 2.96 10.42
N PRO A 164 7.44 3.20 9.82
CA PRO A 164 6.42 2.16 9.67
C PRO A 164 6.91 0.94 8.86
N LEU A 165 6.31 -0.24 9.10
CA LEU A 165 6.64 -1.51 8.43
C LEU A 165 6.61 -1.42 6.89
N GLU A 166 5.63 -0.73 6.33
CA GLU A 166 5.42 -0.60 4.87
C GLU A 166 6.31 0.47 4.22
N THR A 167 7.35 0.93 4.91
CA THR A 167 8.26 1.94 4.37
C THR A 167 9.09 1.35 3.24
N LEU A 168 9.05 2.00 2.08
CA LEU A 168 9.88 1.65 0.92
C LEU A 168 11.21 2.41 0.95
N MET A 169 11.16 3.67 1.40
CA MET A 169 12.35 4.53 1.51
C MET A 169 12.26 5.43 2.73
N TYR A 170 13.40 5.82 3.28
CA TYR A 170 13.46 6.83 4.31
C TYR A 170 14.61 7.79 4.04
N VAL A 171 14.56 8.96 4.69
CA VAL A 171 15.60 9.97 4.59
C VAL A 171 15.86 10.51 5.98
N ILE A 172 17.10 10.41 6.46
CA ILE A 172 17.58 11.17 7.61
C ILE A 172 18.31 12.39 7.05
N TYR A 173 17.86 13.59 7.39
CA TYR A 173 18.46 14.82 6.86
C TYR A 173 18.78 15.80 7.98
N LYS A 174 19.81 16.61 7.75
CA LYS A 174 20.24 17.71 8.62
C LYS A 174 19.78 19.04 8.02
N GLU A 175 19.25 19.96 8.83
CA GLU A 175 18.92 21.31 8.34
C GLU A 175 20.18 22.04 7.85
N GLY A 176 20.08 22.64 6.66
CA GLY A 176 21.18 23.41 6.05
C GLY A 176 22.31 22.58 5.42
N SER A 177 22.22 21.25 5.40
CA SER A 177 23.13 20.42 4.60
C SER A 177 22.64 20.33 3.15
N PRO A 178 23.55 20.30 2.15
CA PRO A 178 23.18 19.93 0.78
C PRO A 178 22.41 18.60 0.76
N GLU A 179 21.46 18.44 -0.18
CA GLU A 179 20.60 17.26 -0.31
C GLU A 179 21.36 15.92 -0.42
N SER A 180 22.66 15.95 -0.68
CA SER A 180 23.55 14.80 -0.88
C SER A 180 24.12 14.15 0.39
N TRP A 181 23.87 14.68 1.60
CA TRP A 181 24.47 14.16 2.84
C TRP A 181 23.63 13.05 3.52
N ASP A 182 23.47 11.92 2.82
CA ASP A 182 22.95 10.62 3.29
C ASP A 182 21.46 10.30 3.00
N GLN A 183 21.08 10.27 1.72
CA GLN A 183 20.06 9.32 1.25
C GLN A 183 20.60 7.89 1.47
N LYS A 184 20.32 7.30 2.63
CA LYS A 184 20.64 5.88 2.89
C LYS A 184 19.35 5.08 2.89
N ILE A 185 19.22 4.16 1.93
CA ILE A 185 18.17 3.14 1.89
C ILE A 185 18.77 1.88 2.54
N GLN A 186 18.79 1.82 3.87
CA GLN A 186 19.10 0.59 4.61
C GLN A 186 18.02 0.35 5.66
N ILE A 187 16.90 -0.19 5.20
CA ILE A 187 15.84 -0.68 6.07
C ILE A 187 16.37 -2.00 6.65
N ASP A 188 16.68 -2.02 7.94
CA ASP A 188 16.91 -3.28 8.63
C ASP A 188 15.59 -4.05 8.81
N HIS A 189 15.67 -5.33 9.17
CA HIS A 189 14.48 -6.16 9.41
C HIS A 189 13.58 -5.65 10.56
N ASN A 190 13.97 -4.60 11.27
CA ASN A 190 13.24 -4.02 12.40
C ASN A 190 12.62 -2.65 12.09
N ASN A 191 12.55 -2.25 10.80
CA ASN A 191 12.04 -0.94 10.36
C ASN A 191 12.79 0.22 10.98
N LYS A 192 14.10 0.05 11.20
CA LYS A 192 14.97 1.07 11.74
C LYS A 192 16.02 1.44 10.71
N ALA A 193 16.00 2.72 10.40
CA ALA A 193 17.06 3.41 9.72
C ALA A 193 18.14 3.81 10.72
N LYS A 194 19.41 3.70 10.31
CA LYS A 194 20.51 4.24 11.13
C LYS A 194 21.57 4.96 10.30
N LEU A 195 22.02 6.09 10.82
CA LEU A 195 23.17 6.84 10.37
C LEU A 195 24.24 6.80 11.46
N THR A 196 25.28 6.00 11.25
CA THR A 196 26.43 5.94 12.17
C THR A 196 27.49 6.95 11.74
N ILE A 197 27.88 7.82 12.67
CA ILE A 197 28.99 8.76 12.55
C ILE A 197 30.10 8.25 13.49
N PRO A 198 31.18 7.63 12.99
CA PRO A 198 32.21 7.02 13.83
C PRO A 198 32.98 8.01 14.70
N SER A 199 33.10 9.27 14.25
CA SER A 199 33.86 10.31 14.92
C SER A 199 33.22 11.66 14.61
N VAL A 200 32.51 12.24 15.59
CA VAL A 200 31.83 13.53 15.40
C VAL A 200 32.81 14.70 15.42
N THR A 201 32.50 15.69 14.58
CA THR A 201 33.14 17.00 14.45
C THR A 201 32.07 18.08 14.60
N GLN A 202 32.49 19.35 14.70
CA GLN A 202 31.54 20.46 14.79
C GLN A 202 30.59 20.55 13.59
N LEU A 203 30.97 20.04 12.42
CA LEU A 203 30.15 20.05 11.20
C LEU A 203 28.90 19.17 11.31
N GLN A 204 28.93 18.12 12.13
CA GLN A 204 27.76 17.28 12.38
C GLN A 204 26.81 17.87 13.43
N ALA A 205 27.19 18.93 14.17
CA ALA A 205 26.25 19.57 15.09
C ALA A 205 25.08 20.23 14.32
N GLY A 206 23.86 20.11 14.83
CA GLY A 206 22.68 20.75 14.26
C GLY A 206 21.40 19.95 14.41
N ARG A 207 20.36 20.39 13.68
CA ARG A 207 19.01 19.83 13.73
C ARG A 207 18.82 18.75 12.67
N TYR A 208 18.46 17.56 13.11
CA TYR A 208 18.19 16.39 12.29
C TYR A 208 16.71 16.04 12.34
N HIS A 209 16.24 15.45 11.25
CA HIS A 209 14.86 15.03 11.06
C HIS A 209 14.82 13.81 10.14
N CYS A 210 13.67 13.15 10.09
CA CYS A 210 13.43 11.98 9.26
C CYS A 210 12.06 12.05 8.57
N TYR A 211 11.99 11.47 7.36
CA TYR A 211 10.73 11.14 6.67
C TYR A 211 10.79 9.72 6.13
N SER A 212 9.62 9.14 5.90
CA SER A 212 9.44 7.86 5.22
C SER A 212 8.56 8.03 3.99
N TYR A 213 8.77 7.17 3.01
CA TYR A 213 7.95 7.04 1.82
C TYR A 213 7.38 5.63 1.78
N THR A 214 6.06 5.54 1.63
CA THR A 214 5.34 4.28 1.44
C THR A 214 4.62 4.29 0.09
N SER A 215 3.87 3.23 -0.23
CA SER A 215 2.96 3.24 -1.39
C SER A 215 1.93 4.38 -1.36
N ALA A 216 1.67 4.96 -0.18
CA ALA A 216 0.77 6.08 0.03
C ALA A 216 1.41 7.46 -0.20
N GLY A 217 2.74 7.51 -0.37
CA GLY A 217 3.50 8.74 -0.48
C GLY A 217 4.34 9.06 0.76
N TRP A 218 4.66 10.35 0.92
CA TRP A 218 5.54 10.84 1.98
C TRP A 218 4.81 11.01 3.31
N SER A 219 5.45 10.59 4.40
CA SER A 219 5.00 10.91 5.76
C SER A 219 5.29 12.36 6.15
N GLU A 220 4.65 12.80 7.24
CA GLU A 220 5.04 14.05 7.90
C GLU A 220 6.46 13.96 8.45
N ARG A 221 7.09 15.13 8.65
CA ARG A 221 8.41 15.25 9.28
C ARG A 221 8.38 14.65 10.69
N SER A 222 9.43 13.93 11.06
CA SER A 222 9.67 13.57 12.46
C SER A 222 9.77 14.80 13.35
N ASP A 223 9.80 14.58 14.67
CA ASP A 223 10.26 15.61 15.59
C ASP A 223 11.74 15.96 15.35
N THR A 224 12.19 17.09 15.90
CA THR A 224 13.59 17.55 15.74
C THR A 224 14.51 16.81 16.70
N LEU A 225 15.59 16.25 16.18
CA LEU A 225 16.75 15.83 16.98
C LEU A 225 17.85 16.90 16.90
N GLU A 226 18.17 17.57 18.01
CA GLU A 226 19.30 18.51 18.07
C GLU A 226 20.56 17.80 18.55
N LEU A 227 21.52 17.58 17.63
CA LEU A 227 22.82 17.00 17.96
C LEU A 227 23.80 18.10 18.37
N VAL A 228 24.25 18.05 19.61
CA VAL A 228 25.20 19.01 20.20
C VAL A 228 26.57 18.35 20.35
N VAL A 229 27.60 18.98 19.79
CA VAL A 229 28.99 18.50 19.89
C VAL A 229 29.75 19.34 20.91
N THR A 230 30.26 18.69 21.96
CA THR A 230 31.02 19.36 23.04
C THR A 230 32.52 19.10 22.89
N GLY A 231 33.32 20.15 23.07
CA GLY A 231 34.78 20.03 23.13
C GLY A 231 35.26 19.73 24.56
N LYS A 232 36.28 18.89 24.70
CA LYS A 232 37.04 18.83 25.96
C LYS A 232 37.85 20.13 26.09
N ARG A 233 37.35 21.11 26.85
CA ARG A 233 38.25 22.09 27.46
C ARG A 233 38.98 21.37 28.59
N THR A 234 40.28 21.16 28.47
CA THR A 234 41.10 20.87 29.65
C THR A 234 41.07 22.12 30.52
N LEU A 235 40.15 22.19 31.48
CA LEU A 235 40.20 23.19 32.53
C LEU A 235 41.37 22.81 33.44
N ARG A 236 42.59 23.19 33.04
CA ARG A 236 43.74 23.10 33.94
C ARG A 236 43.52 24.16 35.01
N ASN A 237 43.42 23.74 36.28
CA ASN A 237 43.27 24.57 37.48
C ASN A 237 41.93 25.31 37.67
N LEU A 238 40.78 24.61 37.65
CA LEU A 238 39.59 25.12 38.37
C LEU A 238 39.48 24.46 39.75
N SER A 239 39.78 25.22 40.80
CA SER A 239 39.30 24.89 42.16
C SER A 239 37.90 25.47 42.30
N ILE A 240 36.88 24.62 42.17
CA ILE A 240 35.50 25.02 42.44
C ILE A 240 35.25 24.77 43.93
N LYS A 241 35.27 25.82 44.74
CA LYS A 241 34.73 25.78 46.10
C LYS A 241 33.23 26.01 46.01
N CYS A 242 32.44 24.95 46.20
CA CYS A 242 31.00 25.08 46.36
C CYS A 242 30.69 25.41 47.84
N HIS A 243 30.13 26.59 48.11
CA HIS A 243 29.48 26.86 49.38
C HIS A 243 28.02 26.41 49.32
N SER A 244 27.48 25.90 50.42
CA SER A 244 26.13 25.29 50.49
C SER A 244 24.94 26.22 50.16
N GLN A 245 25.19 27.45 49.73
CA GLN A 245 24.15 28.43 49.36
C GLN A 245 24.32 29.03 47.95
N ASP A 246 25.31 28.63 47.16
CA ASP A 246 25.52 29.17 45.82
C ASP A 246 24.67 28.45 44.77
N LYS A 247 23.74 29.17 44.14
CA LYS A 247 23.08 28.72 42.90
C LYS A 247 24.11 28.71 41.78
N VAL A 248 24.61 27.53 41.42
CA VAL A 248 25.48 27.37 40.25
C VAL A 248 24.64 27.53 38.98
N ALA A 249 24.78 28.67 38.31
CA ALA A 249 24.24 28.87 36.97
C ALA A 249 25.24 28.33 35.93
N LEU A 250 24.85 27.30 35.18
CA LEU A 250 25.62 26.81 34.04
C LEU A 250 25.42 27.78 32.87
N ALA A 251 26.36 28.72 32.68
CA ALA A 251 26.39 29.60 31.52
C ALA A 251 27.05 28.88 30.33
N VAL A 252 26.24 28.44 29.35
CA VAL A 252 26.74 27.96 28.05
C VAL A 252 26.98 29.17 27.17
N SER A 253 28.25 29.53 26.96
CA SER A 253 28.60 30.64 26.06
C SER A 253 28.62 30.15 24.60
N PRO A 254 27.94 30.82 23.67
CA PRO A 254 27.99 30.46 22.25
C PRO A 254 29.40 30.65 21.70
N PHE A 255 29.85 29.70 20.87
CA PHE A 255 31.13 29.78 20.19
C PHE A 255 31.02 30.82 19.06
N LYS A 256 31.85 31.87 19.10
CA LYS A 256 32.07 32.75 17.95
C LYS A 256 33.09 32.06 17.04
N GLY A 257 32.63 31.53 15.92
CA GLY A 257 33.44 31.12 14.77
C GLY A 257 33.08 32.01 13.60
#